data_AF-A0A094CB50-F1
#
_entry.id   AF-A0A094CB50-F1
#
_cell.length_a   1.000
_cell.length_b   1.000
_cell.length_c   1.000
_cell.angle_alpha   90.00
_cell.angle_beta   90.00
_cell.angle_gamma   90.00
#
_symmetry.space_group_name_H-M   'P 1'
#
loop_
_entity.id
_entity.type
_entity.pdbx_description
1 polymer ?
#
loop_
_entity_poly.entity_id
_entity_poly.type
_entity_poly.pdbx_seq_one_letter_code
_entity_poly.pdbx_strand_id
1 'polypeptide(L)'
;MRQRITFVHEPQDGIDPKSIGIHTNTLSVSGLKAAREDQITLSLAELPQELRVALSQTKEVHIRYVTAAPYESIPPFNSQLSPGLHAYYTPKTEIGKEGQEFSDLLCGLLDTLFDIKDKSLCQTPEISFTTLPSKTAQRTSTSYEYYLRSSQLTSGDASALRTYATRICQSTSCRSRADEAATASSVDLDYSSSSGVARITTFWSPRTWDGVAVSKMDHADRVELGVLSNEKPIRPDDLNMSGFLTVLGESEKPAPTMFQFPSRHHKHPAKFRTSFIEPTGLHPTLQLSIDNSHPPKDRQDCKLQAHLTLPRSIFPDKYQFRDSLYLASKNLTALHHVTLPVDLEAPEYTMSLWGSSALIELAPPSSPSSDSWTAEIPLHLRYLLPSESGYRTTSLPAPVLFWACEAGEE
;
A
#
# COMPACT_ATOMS: atom_id res chain seq x y z
N MET A 1 2.17 -15.85 -20.16
CA MET A 1 2.34 -14.84 -19.10
C MET A 1 3.24 -13.70 -19.59
N ARG A 2 3.05 -12.47 -19.06
CA ARG A 2 3.95 -11.32 -19.31
C ARG A 2 4.62 -10.89 -18.02
N GLN A 3 5.90 -10.56 -18.09
CA GLN A 3 6.67 -10.12 -16.93
C GLN A 3 7.37 -8.80 -17.28
N ARG A 4 7.34 -7.85 -16.34
CA ARG A 4 8.10 -6.60 -16.42
C ARG A 4 8.89 -6.43 -15.14
N ILE A 5 10.19 -6.22 -15.27
CA ILE A 5 11.09 -6.03 -14.14
C ILE A 5 11.74 -4.67 -14.32
N THR A 6 11.55 -3.79 -13.34
CA THR A 6 12.00 -2.40 -13.43
C THR A 6 12.89 -2.10 -12.24
N PHE A 7 14.15 -1.79 -12.52
CA PHE A 7 15.05 -1.20 -11.56
C PHE A 7 14.99 0.31 -11.71
N VAL A 8 14.82 1.01 -10.59
CA VAL A 8 14.91 2.47 -10.55
C VAL A 8 16.02 2.87 -9.60
N HIS A 9 16.96 3.69 -10.06
CA HIS A 9 18.09 4.17 -9.27
C HIS A 9 18.18 5.69 -9.27
N GLU A 10 18.86 6.23 -8.27
CA GLU A 10 19.20 7.65 -8.25
C GLU A 10 20.28 7.95 -9.32
N PRO A 11 20.36 9.18 -9.87
CA PRO A 11 21.31 9.51 -10.94
C PRO A 11 22.78 9.17 -10.62
N GLN A 12 23.19 9.33 -9.36
CA GLN A 12 24.54 9.01 -8.91
C GLN A 12 24.85 7.50 -8.82
N ASP A 13 23.83 6.65 -8.81
CA ASP A 13 23.94 5.19 -8.62
C ASP A 13 23.86 4.43 -9.97
N GLY A 14 24.05 5.14 -11.11
CA GLY A 14 23.99 4.56 -12.44
C GLY A 14 25.10 3.56 -12.76
N ILE A 15 24.80 2.61 -13.66
CA ILE A 15 25.72 1.54 -14.10
C ILE A 15 25.97 1.62 -15.61
N ASP A 16 27.13 1.13 -16.05
CA ASP A 16 27.41 0.94 -17.49
C ASP A 16 26.46 -0.14 -18.05
N PRO A 17 25.68 0.13 -19.10
CA PRO A 17 24.81 -0.87 -19.75
C PRO A 17 25.56 -2.14 -20.18
N LYS A 18 26.86 -2.05 -20.47
CA LYS A 18 27.70 -3.21 -20.82
C LYS A 18 27.93 -4.17 -19.65
N SER A 19 27.72 -3.72 -18.42
CA SER A 19 27.81 -4.58 -17.22
C SER A 19 26.56 -5.46 -17.05
N ILE A 20 25.48 -5.17 -17.78
CA ILE A 20 24.25 -5.97 -17.79
C ILE A 20 24.47 -7.17 -18.70
N GLY A 21 24.60 -8.36 -18.10
CA GLY A 21 24.72 -9.62 -18.83
C GLY A 21 23.37 -10.06 -19.38
N ILE A 22 23.08 -9.77 -20.65
CA ILE A 22 21.88 -10.24 -21.35
C ILE A 22 22.21 -11.53 -22.10
N HIS A 23 21.48 -12.59 -21.79
CA HIS A 23 21.50 -13.86 -22.52
C HIS A 23 20.08 -14.20 -22.99
N THR A 24 19.95 -15.25 -23.81
CA THR A 24 18.67 -15.62 -24.46
C THR A 24 17.52 -15.81 -23.47
N ASN A 25 17.79 -16.42 -22.32
CA ASN A 25 16.78 -16.75 -21.31
C ASN A 25 17.08 -16.17 -19.93
N THR A 26 18.24 -15.53 -19.75
CA THR A 26 18.71 -15.05 -18.45
C THR A 26 19.28 -13.65 -18.57
N LEU A 27 19.17 -12.91 -17.48
CA LEU A 27 19.75 -11.61 -17.28
C LEU A 27 20.52 -11.61 -15.97
N SER A 28 21.75 -11.11 -15.97
CA SER A 28 22.50 -10.84 -14.75
C SER A 28 22.76 -9.35 -14.55
N VAL A 29 22.38 -8.81 -13.40
CA VAL A 29 22.74 -7.45 -12.94
C VAL A 29 23.50 -7.58 -11.62
N SER A 30 24.62 -6.87 -11.50
CA SER A 30 25.45 -6.89 -10.28
C SER A 30 25.92 -5.48 -9.93
N GLY A 31 25.97 -5.18 -8.62
CA GLY A 31 26.43 -3.89 -8.11
C GLY A 31 25.49 -2.71 -8.36
N LEU A 32 24.24 -2.97 -8.75
CA LEU A 32 23.26 -1.91 -8.98
C LEU A 32 22.58 -1.54 -7.66
N LYS A 33 22.64 -0.26 -7.27
CA LYS A 33 21.87 0.24 -6.13
C LYS A 33 20.57 0.86 -6.63
N ALA A 34 19.46 0.13 -6.46
CA ALA A 34 18.18 0.51 -7.05
C ALA A 34 16.99 -0.03 -6.24
N ALA A 35 15.85 0.65 -6.31
CA ALA A 35 14.57 0.00 -6.03
C ALA A 35 14.23 -0.97 -7.18
N ARG A 36 13.44 -1.99 -6.90
CA ARG A 36 13.00 -2.96 -7.91
C ARG A 36 11.49 -3.15 -7.84
N GLU A 37 10.84 -3.16 -8.99
CA GLU A 37 9.46 -3.60 -9.17
C GLU A 37 9.44 -4.78 -10.13
N ASP A 38 8.89 -5.91 -9.68
CA ASP A 38 8.54 -7.05 -10.53
C ASP A 38 7.03 -7.06 -10.73
N GLN A 39 6.57 -6.91 -11.98
CA GLN A 39 5.17 -7.06 -12.35
C GLN A 39 4.99 -8.34 -13.16
N ILE A 40 4.09 -9.21 -12.70
CA ILE A 40 3.64 -10.41 -13.43
C ILE A 40 2.19 -10.20 -13.83
N THR A 41 1.89 -10.40 -15.12
CA THR A 41 0.52 -10.30 -15.64
C THR A 41 0.06 -11.65 -16.16
N LEU A 42 -1.04 -12.12 -15.60
CA LEU A 42 -1.65 -13.44 -15.82
C LEU A 42 -3.09 -13.25 -16.28
N SER A 43 -3.50 -13.99 -17.30
CA SER A 43 -4.92 -14.18 -17.60
C SER A 43 -5.59 -15.01 -16.50
N LEU A 44 -6.90 -14.90 -16.39
CA LEU A 44 -7.69 -15.70 -15.44
C LEU A 44 -7.48 -17.22 -15.59
N ALA A 45 -7.16 -17.70 -16.80
CA ALA A 45 -6.89 -19.12 -17.08
C ALA A 45 -5.51 -19.60 -16.60
N GLU A 46 -4.55 -18.68 -16.43
CA GLU A 46 -3.19 -18.99 -15.95
C GLU A 46 -3.12 -19.01 -14.41
N LEU A 47 -4.19 -18.62 -13.70
CA LEU A 47 -4.23 -18.60 -12.25
C LEU A 47 -4.52 -19.98 -11.65
N PRO A 48 -3.98 -20.28 -10.45
CA PRO A 48 -4.42 -21.40 -9.62
C PRO A 48 -5.95 -21.43 -9.45
N GLN A 49 -6.50 -22.63 -9.27
CA GLN A 49 -7.95 -22.86 -9.23
C GLN A 49 -8.65 -22.00 -8.18
N GLU A 50 -8.06 -21.86 -6.99
CA GLU A 50 -8.64 -21.11 -5.88
C GLU A 50 -8.77 -19.62 -6.22
N LEU A 51 -7.68 -19.04 -6.75
CA LEU A 51 -7.65 -17.65 -7.22
C LEU A 51 -8.62 -17.44 -8.38
N ARG A 52 -8.66 -18.37 -9.33
CA ARG A 52 -9.56 -18.29 -10.48
C ARG A 52 -11.03 -18.26 -10.06
N VAL A 53 -11.41 -19.09 -9.10
CA VAL A 53 -12.78 -19.15 -8.58
C VAL A 53 -13.14 -17.86 -7.84
N ALA A 54 -12.29 -17.38 -6.93
CA ALA A 54 -12.53 -16.13 -6.21
C ALA A 54 -12.63 -14.90 -7.15
N LEU A 55 -11.77 -14.80 -8.15
CA LEU A 55 -11.75 -13.67 -9.09
C LEU A 55 -12.86 -13.74 -10.15
N SER A 56 -13.47 -14.91 -10.38
CA SER A 56 -14.52 -15.08 -11.40
C SER A 56 -15.76 -14.20 -11.16
N GLN A 57 -16.14 -13.95 -9.90
CA GLN A 57 -17.26 -13.08 -9.50
C GLN A 57 -16.84 -11.69 -9.03
N THR A 58 -15.55 -11.38 -9.16
CA THR A 58 -15.00 -10.10 -8.74
C THR A 58 -15.06 -9.12 -9.91
N LYS A 59 -15.61 -7.91 -9.71
CA LYS A 59 -15.55 -6.85 -10.71
C LYS A 59 -14.17 -6.22 -10.71
N GLU A 60 -13.69 -5.91 -9.51
CA GLU A 60 -12.40 -5.29 -9.24
C GLU A 60 -11.94 -5.71 -7.84
N VAL A 61 -10.66 -6.08 -7.72
CA VAL A 61 -10.03 -6.30 -6.41
C VAL A 61 -8.60 -5.79 -6.45
N HIS A 62 -8.20 -5.17 -5.35
CA HIS A 62 -6.83 -4.73 -5.08
C HIS A 62 -6.47 -5.22 -3.70
N ILE A 63 -5.54 -6.16 -3.61
CA ILE A 63 -5.00 -6.64 -2.34
C ILE A 63 -3.55 -6.18 -2.28
N ARG A 64 -3.18 -5.45 -1.23
CA ARG A 64 -1.84 -4.93 -1.02
C ARG A 64 -1.37 -5.29 0.38
N TYR A 65 -0.29 -6.03 0.47
CA TYR A 65 0.42 -6.24 1.73
C TYR A 65 1.63 -5.33 1.80
N VAL A 66 1.76 -4.58 2.90
CA VAL A 66 2.90 -3.71 3.18
C VAL A 66 3.59 -4.19 4.46
N THR A 67 4.91 -4.34 4.39
CA THR A 67 5.71 -4.79 5.54
C THR A 67 5.67 -3.80 6.71
N ALA A 68 5.83 -4.31 7.93
CA ALA A 68 5.97 -3.50 9.14
C ALA A 68 7.33 -2.81 9.24
N ALA A 69 8.34 -3.33 8.52
CA ALA A 69 9.66 -2.72 8.49
C ALA A 69 9.62 -1.35 7.77
N PRO A 70 10.22 -0.30 8.34
CA PRO A 70 10.34 0.97 7.62
C PRO A 70 11.21 0.77 6.38
N TYR A 71 10.80 1.36 5.26
CA TYR A 71 11.51 1.26 4.00
C TYR A 71 11.52 2.61 3.27
N GLU A 72 12.54 2.82 2.47
CA GLU A 72 12.63 4.02 1.62
C GLU A 72 11.91 3.82 0.30
N SER A 73 11.34 4.91 -0.20
CA SER A 73 10.77 4.99 -1.54
C SER A 73 11.49 6.04 -2.37
N ILE A 74 11.54 5.78 -3.67
CA ILE A 74 12.03 6.69 -4.70
C ILE A 74 10.96 6.88 -5.78
N PRO A 75 10.92 8.02 -6.48
CA PRO A 75 10.03 8.20 -7.63
C PRO A 75 10.27 7.11 -8.69
N PRO A 76 9.23 6.57 -9.34
CA PRO A 76 7.81 6.94 -9.22
C PRO A 76 7.04 6.23 -8.09
N PHE A 77 7.69 5.43 -7.25
CA PHE A 77 7.06 4.55 -6.26
C PHE A 77 6.60 5.25 -4.96
N ASN A 78 6.37 6.57 -5.00
CA ASN A 78 6.14 7.40 -3.80
C ASN A 78 4.81 7.15 -3.07
N SER A 79 3.89 6.36 -3.64
CA SER A 79 2.60 6.07 -3.01
C SER A 79 2.77 4.99 -1.94
N GLN A 80 2.72 5.40 -0.67
CA GLN A 80 2.85 4.51 0.48
C GLN A 80 1.50 4.30 1.17
N LEU A 81 1.32 3.11 1.75
CA LEU A 81 0.21 2.82 2.67
C LEU A 81 0.77 2.46 4.04
N SER A 82 -0.08 2.59 5.07
CA SER A 82 0.22 2.07 6.40
C SER A 82 0.59 0.57 6.35
N PRO A 83 1.52 0.09 7.18
CA PRO A 83 1.84 -1.34 7.24
C PRO A 83 0.64 -2.24 7.52
N GLY A 84 0.59 -3.40 6.88
CA GLY A 84 -0.50 -4.38 7.02
C GLY A 84 -1.06 -4.85 5.67
N LEU A 85 -2.13 -5.62 5.75
CA LEU A 85 -2.89 -6.13 4.62
C LEU A 85 -4.06 -5.19 4.33
N HIS A 86 -4.10 -4.63 3.13
CA HIS A 86 -5.18 -3.80 2.62
C HIS A 86 -5.91 -4.54 1.52
N ALA A 87 -7.23 -4.47 1.50
CA ALA A 87 -8.04 -5.00 0.41
C ALA A 87 -9.14 -4.01 0.01
N TYR A 88 -9.23 -3.73 -1.29
CA TYR A 88 -10.35 -3.06 -1.91
C TYR A 88 -11.07 -4.04 -2.80
N TYR A 89 -12.38 -4.13 -2.66
CA TYR A 89 -13.16 -5.14 -3.35
C TYR A 89 -14.46 -4.57 -3.90
N THR A 90 -14.76 -4.90 -5.15
CA THR A 90 -16.06 -4.62 -5.77
C THR A 90 -16.58 -5.91 -6.42
N PRO A 91 -17.76 -6.42 -6.03
CA PRO A 91 -18.36 -7.60 -6.62
C PRO A 91 -18.96 -7.30 -8.01
N LYS A 92 -19.13 -8.32 -8.87
CA LYS A 92 -19.80 -8.19 -10.18
C LYS A 92 -21.31 -7.96 -10.06
N THR A 93 -21.95 -8.70 -9.16
CA THR A 93 -23.38 -8.64 -8.88
C THR A 93 -23.59 -8.18 -7.44
N GLU A 94 -24.69 -7.48 -7.16
CA GLU A 94 -25.07 -7.21 -5.79
C GLU A 94 -25.19 -8.53 -5.01
N ILE A 95 -24.72 -8.50 -3.77
CA ILE A 95 -24.53 -9.70 -2.96
C ILE A 95 -25.92 -10.13 -2.43
N GLY A 96 -26.59 -11.00 -3.19
CA GLY A 96 -27.78 -11.76 -2.79
C GLY A 96 -27.44 -13.14 -2.20
N LYS A 97 -28.41 -14.06 -2.13
CA LYS A 97 -28.17 -15.44 -1.61
C LYS A 97 -27.05 -16.19 -2.35
N GLU A 98 -26.93 -16.03 -3.67
CA GLU A 98 -25.82 -16.58 -4.45
C GLU A 98 -24.52 -15.78 -4.22
N GLY A 99 -24.60 -14.46 -3.99
CA GLY A 99 -23.45 -13.61 -3.71
C GLY A 99 -22.79 -13.92 -2.37
N GLN A 100 -23.53 -14.43 -1.39
CA GLN A 100 -23.00 -14.74 -0.06
C GLN A 100 -21.95 -15.86 -0.11
N GLU A 101 -22.17 -16.91 -0.91
CA GLU A 101 -21.18 -17.97 -1.16
C GLU A 101 -19.90 -17.43 -1.83
N PHE A 102 -20.01 -16.41 -2.69
CA PHE A 102 -18.84 -15.80 -3.34
C PHE A 102 -18.12 -14.78 -2.45
N SER A 103 -18.84 -14.16 -1.51
CA SER A 103 -18.26 -13.24 -0.53
C SER A 103 -17.32 -13.99 0.43
N ASP A 104 -17.69 -15.23 0.80
CA ASP A 104 -16.87 -16.12 1.61
C ASP A 104 -15.53 -16.44 0.93
N LEU A 105 -15.50 -16.48 -0.41
CA LEU A 105 -14.29 -16.76 -1.16
C LEU A 105 -13.23 -15.66 -1.02
N LEU A 106 -13.62 -14.40 -0.82
CA LEU A 106 -12.63 -13.33 -0.65
C LEU A 106 -11.91 -13.48 0.69
N CYS A 107 -12.65 -13.66 1.79
CA CYS A 107 -12.02 -13.89 3.09
C CYS A 107 -11.26 -15.22 3.13
N GLY A 108 -11.78 -16.28 2.49
CA GLY A 108 -11.05 -17.52 2.30
C GLY A 108 -9.77 -17.35 1.47
N LEU A 109 -9.78 -16.49 0.46
CA LEU A 109 -8.60 -16.14 -0.33
C LEU A 109 -7.58 -15.37 0.52
N LEU A 110 -8.01 -14.35 1.25
CA LEU A 110 -7.13 -13.57 2.13
C LEU A 110 -6.50 -14.46 3.20
N ASP A 111 -7.27 -15.37 3.81
CA ASP A 111 -6.76 -16.37 4.75
C ASP A 111 -5.76 -17.32 4.09
N THR A 112 -6.05 -17.79 2.87
CA THR A 112 -5.14 -18.68 2.12
C THR A 112 -3.81 -18.00 1.76
N LEU A 113 -3.85 -16.73 1.39
CA LEU A 113 -2.67 -15.96 0.97
C LEU A 113 -1.84 -15.45 2.17
N PHE A 114 -2.50 -15.05 3.26
CA PHE A 114 -1.88 -14.30 4.35
C PHE A 114 -1.94 -14.96 5.73
N ASP A 115 -2.64 -16.09 5.86
CA ASP A 115 -2.79 -16.88 7.10
C ASP A 115 -3.26 -16.00 8.28
N ILE A 116 -4.56 -15.74 8.34
CA ILE A 116 -5.14 -14.81 9.32
C ILE A 116 -5.22 -15.52 10.69
N LYS A 117 -4.63 -14.93 11.74
CA LYS A 117 -4.54 -15.56 13.08
C LYS A 117 -5.90 -15.96 13.65
N ASP A 118 -6.88 -15.12 13.42
CA ASP A 118 -8.24 -15.30 13.91
C ASP A 118 -9.20 -15.10 12.74
N LYS A 119 -9.80 -16.20 12.28
CA LYS A 119 -10.73 -16.20 11.15
C LYS A 119 -11.97 -15.34 11.39
N SER A 120 -12.31 -15.02 12.64
CA SER A 120 -13.40 -14.09 12.93
C SER A 120 -13.12 -12.65 12.46
N LEU A 121 -11.85 -12.32 12.19
CA LEU A 121 -11.42 -11.02 11.65
C LEU A 121 -11.79 -10.82 10.18
N CYS A 122 -12.04 -11.88 9.43
CA CYS A 122 -12.52 -11.83 8.04
C CYS A 122 -13.60 -12.89 7.85
N GLN A 123 -14.86 -12.47 7.97
CA GLN A 123 -16.00 -13.34 7.71
C GLN A 123 -16.48 -13.17 6.27
N THR A 124 -17.12 -12.04 6.00
CA THR A 124 -17.54 -11.62 4.67
C THR A 124 -17.30 -10.11 4.49
N PRO A 125 -17.28 -9.59 3.25
CA PRO A 125 -17.28 -8.16 3.00
C PRO A 125 -18.37 -7.39 3.73
N GLU A 126 -19.60 -7.91 3.83
CA GLU A 126 -20.73 -7.21 4.49
C GLU A 126 -20.55 -7.09 6.00
N ILE A 127 -19.80 -8.03 6.60
CA ILE A 127 -19.66 -8.15 8.05
C ILE A 127 -18.36 -7.50 8.53
N SER A 128 -17.26 -7.72 7.82
CA SER A 128 -15.92 -7.34 8.25
C SER A 128 -15.35 -6.12 7.53
N PHE A 129 -15.88 -5.76 6.36
CA PHE A 129 -15.35 -4.66 5.55
C PHE A 129 -16.19 -3.40 5.75
N THR A 130 -15.57 -2.26 5.54
CA THR A 130 -16.25 -0.97 5.53
C THR A 130 -16.73 -0.65 4.12
N THR A 131 -17.90 -0.01 4.00
CA THR A 131 -18.43 0.39 2.69
C THR A 131 -17.80 1.71 2.23
N LEU A 132 -17.37 1.75 0.97
CA LEU A 132 -16.85 2.96 0.37
C LEU A 132 -18.00 3.84 -0.14
N PRO A 133 -17.97 5.16 0.11
CA PRO A 133 -18.99 6.06 -0.41
C PRO A 133 -19.03 6.01 -1.94
N SER A 134 -20.19 5.66 -2.51
CA SER A 134 -20.36 5.72 -3.96
C SER A 134 -20.38 7.18 -4.41
N LYS A 135 -19.36 7.61 -5.19
CA LYS A 135 -19.28 8.98 -5.73
C LYS A 135 -20.37 9.30 -6.76
N THR A 136 -21.14 8.30 -7.21
CA THR A 136 -22.22 8.47 -8.19
C THR A 136 -23.36 7.49 -7.89
N ALA A 137 -24.60 7.98 -7.91
CA ALA A 137 -25.82 7.15 -7.82
C ALA A 137 -25.99 6.13 -8.97
N GLN A 138 -25.04 6.07 -9.91
CA GLN A 138 -25.03 5.24 -11.11
C GLN A 138 -24.13 4.00 -11.00
N ARG A 139 -23.36 3.82 -9.92
CA ARG A 139 -22.67 2.55 -9.67
C ARG A 139 -23.65 1.56 -9.03
N THR A 140 -23.92 0.48 -9.74
CA THR A 140 -24.82 -0.62 -9.33
C THR A 140 -24.18 -1.60 -8.34
N SER A 141 -22.94 -1.36 -7.88
CA SER A 141 -22.18 -2.32 -7.06
C SER A 141 -21.47 -1.59 -5.93
N THR A 142 -21.80 -1.95 -4.68
CA THR A 142 -21.12 -1.46 -3.47
C THR A 142 -19.65 -1.88 -3.47
N SER A 143 -18.75 -0.95 -3.19
CA SER A 143 -17.33 -1.23 -3.01
C SER A 143 -17.00 -1.29 -1.51
N TYR A 144 -16.06 -2.16 -1.17
CA TYR A 144 -15.68 -2.47 0.20
C TYR A 144 -14.18 -2.20 0.41
N GLU A 145 -13.82 -1.77 1.61
CA GLU A 145 -12.46 -1.55 2.08
C GLU A 145 -12.20 -2.39 3.33
N TYR A 146 -11.00 -2.97 3.40
CA TYR A 146 -10.58 -3.80 4.51
C TYR A 146 -9.12 -3.61 4.84
N TYR A 147 -8.81 -3.70 6.13
CA TYR A 147 -7.46 -3.61 6.61
C TYR A 147 -7.21 -4.55 7.79
N LEU A 148 -6.07 -5.25 7.78
CA LEU A 148 -5.52 -5.95 8.93
C LEU A 148 -4.10 -5.50 9.23
N ARG A 149 -3.79 -5.34 10.51
CA ARG A 149 -2.41 -5.10 10.95
C ARG A 149 -1.56 -6.34 10.73
N SER A 150 -0.28 -6.16 10.43
CA SER A 150 0.67 -7.28 10.29
C SER A 150 0.71 -8.18 11.53
N SER A 151 0.49 -7.62 12.74
CA SER A 151 0.43 -8.40 13.99
C SER A 151 -0.75 -9.39 14.05
N GLN A 152 -1.77 -9.23 13.22
CA GLN A 152 -2.95 -10.10 13.12
C GLN A 152 -2.78 -11.21 12.07
N LEU A 153 -1.66 -11.22 11.35
CA LEU A 153 -1.26 -12.27 10.41
C LEU A 153 -0.31 -13.24 11.13
N THR A 154 -0.48 -14.55 10.96
CA THR A 154 0.17 -15.60 11.78
C THR A 154 1.68 -15.46 11.81
N SER A 155 2.27 -14.96 10.73
CA SER A 155 3.71 -14.85 10.60
C SER A 155 4.30 -13.44 10.68
N GLY A 156 3.49 -12.38 10.80
CA GLY A 156 3.95 -10.98 10.82
C GLY A 156 4.64 -10.47 9.53
N ASP A 157 5.11 -11.39 8.68
CA ASP A 157 5.89 -11.20 7.47
C ASP A 157 5.24 -11.94 6.28
N ALA A 158 5.81 -11.78 5.08
CA ALA A 158 5.35 -12.41 3.84
C ALA A 158 5.57 -13.95 3.77
N SER A 159 5.71 -14.66 4.89
CA SER A 159 5.93 -16.11 4.88
C SER A 159 4.67 -16.93 4.60
N ALA A 160 3.48 -16.41 4.88
CA ALA A 160 2.23 -17.01 4.42
C ALA A 160 2.14 -16.95 2.89
N LEU A 161 2.42 -15.77 2.32
CA LEU A 161 2.54 -15.59 0.87
C LEU A 161 3.60 -16.51 0.26
N ARG A 162 4.77 -16.63 0.91
CA ARG A 162 5.83 -17.56 0.52
C ARG A 162 5.36 -19.01 0.54
N THR A 163 4.67 -19.41 1.60
CA THR A 163 4.12 -20.77 1.76
C THR A 163 3.09 -21.07 0.68
N TYR A 164 2.20 -20.12 0.38
CA TYR A 164 1.26 -20.25 -0.73
C TYR A 164 1.98 -20.34 -2.08
N ALA A 165 2.90 -19.40 -2.34
CA ALA A 165 3.67 -19.33 -3.58
C ALA A 165 4.48 -20.62 -3.83
N THR A 166 5.09 -21.19 -2.79
CA THR A 166 5.84 -22.46 -2.89
C THR A 166 4.95 -23.67 -3.19
N ARG A 167 3.67 -23.67 -2.79
CA ARG A 167 2.71 -24.72 -3.16
C ARG A 167 2.35 -24.67 -4.64
N ILE A 168 2.23 -23.48 -5.21
CA ILE A 168 1.87 -23.30 -6.63
C ILE A 168 3.10 -23.35 -7.56
N CYS A 169 4.30 -23.07 -7.04
CA CYS A 169 5.54 -23.07 -7.81
C CYS A 169 6.08 -24.49 -8.06
N GLN A 170 5.99 -24.94 -9.31
CA GLN A 170 6.51 -26.25 -9.73
C GLN A 170 8.03 -26.23 -10.02
N SER A 171 8.56 -25.13 -10.56
CA SER A 171 9.96 -24.99 -10.93
C SER A 171 10.83 -24.37 -9.83
N THR A 172 12.14 -24.65 -9.87
CA THR A 172 13.12 -24.04 -8.96
C THR A 172 13.23 -22.53 -9.16
N SER A 173 13.11 -22.04 -10.40
CA SER A 173 13.09 -20.61 -10.70
C SER A 173 11.87 -19.91 -10.06
N CYS A 174 10.69 -20.52 -10.13
CA CYS A 174 9.49 -20.01 -9.47
C CYS A 174 9.66 -19.94 -7.96
N ARG A 175 10.16 -21.02 -7.33
CA ARG A 175 10.42 -21.06 -5.88
C ARG A 175 11.41 -19.99 -5.44
N SER A 176 12.51 -19.81 -6.18
CA SER A 176 13.51 -18.76 -5.90
C SER A 176 12.90 -17.36 -5.96
N ARG A 177 12.05 -17.08 -6.95
CA ARG A 177 11.33 -15.80 -7.05
C ARG A 177 10.32 -15.60 -5.92
N ALA A 178 9.62 -16.66 -5.52
CA ALA A 178 8.72 -16.62 -4.38
C ALA A 178 9.46 -16.33 -3.07
N ASP A 179 10.63 -16.94 -2.88
CA ASP A 179 11.52 -16.66 -1.74
C ASP A 179 12.02 -15.21 -1.75
N GLU A 180 12.43 -14.69 -2.91
CA GLU A 180 12.85 -13.29 -3.07
C GLU A 180 11.70 -12.32 -2.79
N ALA A 181 10.49 -12.62 -3.28
CA ALA A 181 9.28 -11.81 -3.06
C ALA A 181 8.87 -11.75 -1.58
N ALA A 182 9.22 -12.75 -0.78
CA ALA A 182 8.99 -12.70 0.66
C ALA A 182 9.82 -11.61 1.37
N THR A 183 10.86 -11.08 0.73
CA THR A 183 11.70 -9.98 1.25
C THR A 183 11.25 -8.59 0.77
N ALA A 184 10.13 -8.53 0.05
CA ALA A 184 9.60 -7.30 -0.53
C ALA A 184 9.05 -6.33 0.53
N SER A 185 9.14 -5.03 0.21
CA SER A 185 8.51 -3.97 0.98
C SER A 185 6.99 -3.98 0.81
N SER A 186 6.50 -4.34 -0.38
CA SER A 186 5.09 -4.59 -0.62
C SER A 186 4.84 -5.65 -1.71
N VAL A 187 3.69 -6.32 -1.61
CA VAL A 187 3.18 -7.27 -2.61
C VAL A 187 1.72 -6.95 -2.89
N ASP A 188 1.39 -6.81 -4.18
CA ASP A 188 0.07 -6.45 -4.68
C ASP A 188 -0.51 -7.55 -5.55
N LEU A 189 -1.82 -7.74 -5.46
CA LEU A 189 -2.65 -8.47 -6.41
C LEU A 189 -3.78 -7.55 -6.86
N ASP A 190 -3.70 -7.11 -8.12
CA ASP A 190 -4.76 -6.36 -8.78
C ASP A 190 -5.50 -7.26 -9.77
N TYR A 191 -6.82 -7.15 -9.83
CA TYR A 191 -7.60 -7.78 -10.89
C TYR A 191 -8.80 -6.92 -11.26
N SER A 192 -9.08 -6.85 -12.57
CA SER A 192 -10.29 -6.22 -13.10
C SER A 192 -10.96 -7.16 -14.10
N SER A 193 -12.26 -7.35 -13.93
CA SER A 193 -13.08 -8.11 -14.87
C SER A 193 -13.13 -7.49 -16.27
N SER A 194 -12.89 -6.19 -16.40
CA SER A 194 -12.88 -5.48 -17.68
C SER A 194 -11.70 -5.89 -18.57
N SER A 195 -10.55 -6.13 -17.96
CA SER A 195 -9.33 -6.56 -18.64
C SER A 195 -9.15 -8.08 -18.63
N GLY A 196 -9.79 -8.78 -17.68
CA GLY A 196 -9.68 -10.23 -17.51
C GLY A 196 -8.28 -10.70 -17.10
N VAL A 197 -7.43 -9.77 -16.63
CA VAL A 197 -6.06 -10.05 -16.21
C VAL A 197 -5.88 -9.75 -14.73
N ALA A 198 -5.16 -10.65 -14.06
CA ALA A 198 -4.61 -10.42 -12.74
C ALA A 198 -3.16 -9.96 -12.87
N ARG A 199 -2.79 -8.97 -12.07
CA ARG A 199 -1.45 -8.41 -12.00
C ARG A 199 -0.93 -8.60 -10.59
N ILE A 200 0.21 -9.26 -10.48
CA ILE A 200 0.96 -9.38 -9.23
C ILE A 200 2.13 -8.41 -9.30
N THR A 201 2.24 -7.49 -8.37
CA THR A 201 3.34 -6.51 -8.31
C THR A 201 4.11 -6.70 -7.01
N THR A 202 5.42 -6.86 -7.11
CA THR A 202 6.30 -7.00 -5.96
C THR A 202 7.30 -5.86 -5.97
N PHE A 203 7.39 -5.13 -4.87
CA PHE A 203 8.24 -3.95 -4.75
C PHE A 203 9.27 -4.11 -3.63
N TRP A 204 10.53 -3.80 -3.95
CA TRP A 204 11.63 -3.71 -3.00
C TRP A 204 12.18 -2.29 -2.97
N SER A 205 12.33 -1.75 -1.76
CA SER A 205 13.01 -0.48 -1.53
C SER A 205 14.47 -0.50 -2.04
N PRO A 206 15.07 0.68 -2.30
CA PRO A 206 16.44 0.77 -2.77
C PRO A 206 17.43 -0.05 -1.93
N ARG A 207 18.16 -0.95 -2.60
CA ARG A 207 19.26 -1.72 -2.02
C ARG A 207 20.31 -2.04 -3.08
N THR A 208 21.50 -2.43 -2.65
CA THR A 208 22.53 -2.94 -3.56
C THR A 208 22.18 -4.36 -3.98
N TRP A 209 22.11 -4.59 -5.29
CA TRP A 209 21.78 -5.85 -5.92
C TRP A 209 23.05 -6.55 -6.40
N ASP A 210 23.57 -7.46 -5.58
CA ASP A 210 24.78 -8.23 -5.87
C ASP A 210 24.42 -9.58 -6.51
N GLY A 211 24.23 -9.59 -7.83
CA GLY A 211 24.02 -10.81 -8.61
C GLY A 211 22.56 -11.23 -8.79
N VAL A 212 21.72 -10.33 -9.30
CA VAL A 212 20.34 -10.66 -9.68
C VAL A 212 20.37 -11.41 -11.00
N ALA A 213 19.97 -12.68 -10.96
CA ALA A 213 19.71 -13.49 -12.14
C ALA A 213 18.21 -13.58 -12.41
N VAL A 214 17.71 -12.84 -13.40
CA VAL A 214 16.33 -12.98 -13.87
C VAL A 214 16.31 -13.97 -15.01
N SER A 215 15.51 -15.03 -14.88
CA SER A 215 15.29 -16.00 -15.93
C SER A 215 13.84 -16.03 -16.36
N LYS A 216 13.59 -16.33 -17.65
CA LYS A 216 12.24 -16.69 -18.10
C LYS A 216 11.71 -17.87 -17.28
N MET A 217 10.44 -17.84 -16.88
CA MET A 217 9.83 -18.96 -16.14
C MET A 217 9.43 -20.08 -17.10
N ASP A 218 8.92 -19.70 -18.28
CA ASP A 218 8.69 -20.55 -19.44
C ASP A 218 9.34 -19.94 -20.70
N HIS A 219 9.69 -20.76 -21.70
CA HIS A 219 10.26 -20.28 -22.96
C HIS A 219 9.33 -19.35 -23.75
N ALA A 220 8.01 -19.51 -23.61
CA ALA A 220 7.01 -18.66 -24.24
C ALA A 220 6.81 -17.31 -23.53
N ASP A 221 7.42 -17.11 -22.35
CA ASP A 221 7.27 -15.86 -21.60
C ASP A 221 7.98 -14.70 -22.28
N ARG A 222 7.29 -13.55 -22.28
CA ARG A 222 7.89 -12.26 -22.61
C ARG A 222 8.29 -11.56 -21.31
N VAL A 223 9.59 -11.29 -21.19
CA VAL A 223 10.18 -10.61 -20.03
C VAL A 223 10.79 -9.31 -20.50
N GLU A 224 10.20 -8.20 -20.07
CA GLU A 224 10.67 -6.85 -20.30
C GLU A 224 11.48 -6.37 -19.09
N LEU A 225 12.66 -5.80 -19.33
CA LEU A 225 13.50 -5.22 -18.31
C LEU A 225 13.64 -3.72 -18.57
N GLY A 226 13.53 -2.93 -17.50
CA GLY A 226 13.97 -1.55 -17.47
C GLY A 226 15.00 -1.32 -16.37
N VAL A 227 16.08 -0.63 -16.69
CA VAL A 227 16.98 -0.02 -15.70
C VAL A 227 16.92 1.48 -15.95
N LEU A 228 16.29 2.19 -15.03
CA LEU A 228 15.90 3.58 -15.20
C LEU A 228 16.44 4.44 -14.06
N SER A 229 16.75 5.68 -14.37
CA SER A 229 17.08 6.73 -13.43
C SER A 229 16.02 7.81 -13.44
N ASN A 230 15.70 8.32 -12.26
CA ASN A 230 14.86 9.50 -12.11
C ASN A 230 15.72 10.77 -12.28
N GLU A 231 15.72 11.31 -13.49
CA GLU A 231 16.46 12.51 -13.85
C GLU A 231 15.75 13.77 -13.38
N LYS A 232 16.51 14.88 -13.38
CA LYS A 232 15.91 16.19 -13.16
C LYS A 232 14.82 16.44 -14.21
N PRO A 233 13.57 16.72 -13.80
CA PRO A 233 12.48 16.87 -14.75
C PRO A 233 12.58 18.22 -15.49
N ILE A 234 12.15 18.22 -16.74
CA ILE A 234 12.12 19.43 -17.59
C ILE A 234 10.99 20.35 -17.13
N ARG A 235 9.82 19.77 -16.83
CA ARG A 235 8.68 20.48 -16.24
C ARG A 235 8.64 20.25 -14.72
N PRO A 236 8.23 21.25 -13.91
CA PRO A 236 8.29 21.14 -12.46
C PRO A 236 7.54 19.94 -11.87
N ASP A 237 6.38 19.58 -12.42
CA ASP A 237 5.48 18.52 -11.89
C ASP A 237 5.60 17.17 -12.60
N ASP A 238 6.52 17.06 -13.57
CA ASP A 238 6.75 15.81 -14.26
C ASP A 238 7.83 14.98 -13.55
N LEU A 239 7.82 13.68 -13.81
CA LEU A 239 8.98 12.82 -13.65
C LEU A 239 9.63 12.63 -15.01
N ASN A 240 10.95 12.62 -15.03
CA ASN A 240 11.74 12.33 -16.21
C ASN A 240 12.55 11.06 -15.93
N MET A 241 12.23 10.00 -16.65
CA MET A 241 12.90 8.71 -16.50
C MET A 241 13.80 8.49 -17.70
N SER A 242 15.08 8.27 -17.45
CA SER A 242 16.06 7.95 -18.50
C SER A 242 16.75 6.63 -18.18
N GLY A 243 17.24 5.90 -19.18
CA GLY A 243 17.95 4.65 -18.94
C GLY A 243 17.82 3.71 -20.13
N PHE A 244 17.60 2.43 -19.86
CA PHE A 244 17.61 1.41 -20.89
C PHE A 244 16.48 0.39 -20.70
N LEU A 245 15.91 -0.02 -21.82
CA LEU A 245 14.92 -1.09 -21.89
C LEU A 245 15.45 -2.25 -22.73
N THR A 246 15.08 -3.48 -22.38
CA THR A 246 15.39 -4.65 -23.19
C THR A 246 14.31 -5.72 -23.01
N VAL A 247 14.18 -6.60 -24.01
CA VAL A 247 13.29 -7.75 -23.95
C VAL A 247 14.12 -9.02 -24.10
N LEU A 248 14.04 -9.91 -23.11
CA LEU A 248 14.88 -11.11 -23.07
C LEU A 248 14.63 -12.02 -24.27
N GLY A 249 15.70 -12.34 -24.99
CA GLY A 249 15.69 -13.20 -26.19
C GLY A 249 15.30 -12.49 -27.48
N GLU A 250 14.83 -11.24 -27.45
CA GLU A 250 14.49 -10.45 -28.63
C GLU A 250 15.56 -9.40 -28.96
N SER A 251 16.28 -8.89 -27.95
CA SER A 251 17.27 -7.83 -28.11
C SER A 251 18.66 -8.29 -27.67
N GLU A 252 19.67 -8.08 -28.53
CA GLU A 252 21.08 -8.34 -28.19
C GLU A 252 21.69 -7.27 -27.28
N LYS A 253 21.12 -6.05 -27.27
CA LYS A 253 21.62 -4.90 -26.49
C LYS A 253 20.45 -4.11 -25.90
N PRO A 254 20.63 -3.48 -24.71
CA PRO A 254 19.65 -2.56 -24.17
C PRO A 254 19.44 -1.35 -25.09
N ALA A 255 18.18 -0.99 -25.33
CA ALA A 255 17.82 0.22 -26.06
C ALA A 255 17.77 1.42 -25.10
N PRO A 256 18.50 2.52 -25.37
CA PRO A 256 18.38 3.72 -24.56
C PRO A 256 16.97 4.30 -24.69
N THR A 257 16.41 4.73 -23.56
CA THR A 257 15.09 5.34 -23.48
C THR A 257 15.10 6.60 -22.63
N MET A 258 14.22 7.52 -22.95
CA MET A 258 13.89 8.66 -22.11
C MET A 258 12.40 8.96 -22.28
N PHE A 259 11.69 9.08 -21.17
CA PHE A 259 10.28 9.44 -21.19
C PHE A 259 9.94 10.35 -20.02
N GLN A 260 9.08 11.32 -20.30
CA GLN A 260 8.61 12.31 -19.36
C GLN A 260 7.09 12.17 -19.20
N PHE A 261 6.61 12.19 -17.97
CA PHE A 261 5.19 12.05 -17.67
C PHE A 261 4.82 12.79 -16.39
N PRO A 262 3.58 13.30 -16.29
CA PRO A 262 3.11 13.91 -15.05
C PRO A 262 3.03 12.87 -13.94
N SER A 263 3.47 13.23 -12.75
CA SER A 263 3.28 12.40 -11.55
C SER A 263 2.25 13.01 -10.62
N ARG A 264 1.40 12.15 -10.06
CA ARG A 264 0.47 12.57 -9.00
C ARG A 264 1.13 12.59 -7.62
N HIS A 265 2.27 11.91 -7.47
CA HIS A 265 2.94 11.75 -6.18
C HIS A 265 4.40 12.19 -6.28
N HIS A 266 4.78 13.14 -5.43
CA HIS A 266 6.14 13.65 -5.31
C HIS A 266 6.66 13.39 -3.89
N LYS A 267 7.96 13.12 -3.80
CA LYS A 267 8.64 12.97 -2.51
C LYS A 267 8.83 14.35 -1.88
N HIS A 268 8.38 14.50 -0.64
CA HIS A 268 8.67 15.69 0.17
C HIS A 268 9.86 15.38 1.10
N PRO A 269 10.79 16.32 1.33
CA PRO A 269 11.97 16.06 2.16
C PRO A 269 11.67 16.01 3.68
N ALA A 270 10.53 16.55 4.10
CA ALA A 270 10.12 16.59 5.50
C ALA A 270 9.99 15.18 6.10
N LYS A 271 10.36 15.08 7.37
CA LYS A 271 10.22 13.88 8.19
C LYS A 271 9.28 14.19 9.35
N PHE A 272 8.65 13.13 9.84
CA PHE A 272 7.83 13.24 11.03
C PHE A 272 8.04 12.04 11.94
N ARG A 273 7.64 12.21 13.19
CA ARG A 273 7.60 11.17 14.22
C ARG A 273 6.22 11.15 14.82
N THR A 274 5.84 10.00 15.36
CA THR A 274 4.56 9.81 16.03
C THR A 274 4.77 9.22 17.40
N SER A 275 4.05 9.74 18.39
CA SER A 275 4.02 9.21 19.74
C SER A 275 2.63 9.41 20.35
N PHE A 276 2.35 8.71 21.43
CA PHE A 276 1.20 9.04 22.26
C PHE A 276 1.63 9.90 23.44
N ILE A 277 0.80 10.89 23.78
CA ILE A 277 1.01 11.69 25.00
C ILE A 277 0.72 10.80 26.21
N GLU A 278 1.66 10.74 27.14
CA GLU A 278 1.53 9.97 28.38
C GLU A 278 0.87 10.79 29.50
N PRO A 279 0.10 10.16 30.41
CA PRO A 279 -0.25 8.74 30.40
C PRO A 279 -1.32 8.41 29.35
N THR A 280 -1.21 7.22 28.76
CA THR A 280 -2.27 6.71 27.87
C THR A 280 -3.38 6.06 28.69
N GLY A 281 -4.63 6.28 28.26
CA GLY A 281 -5.83 5.72 28.86
C GLY A 281 -6.88 5.43 27.80
N LEU A 282 -8.16 5.51 28.15
CA LEU A 282 -9.25 5.30 27.18
C LEU A 282 -9.39 6.43 26.14
N HIS A 283 -8.72 7.57 26.34
CA HIS A 283 -8.72 8.72 25.44
C HIS A 283 -7.28 9.07 25.00
N PRO A 284 -6.59 8.18 24.26
CA PRO A 284 -5.22 8.44 23.85
C PRO A 284 -5.16 9.63 22.88
N THR A 285 -4.16 10.50 23.03
CA THR A 285 -3.89 11.59 22.08
C THR A 285 -2.64 11.26 21.28
N LEU A 286 -2.78 11.10 19.96
CA LEU A 286 -1.69 10.85 19.04
C LEU A 286 -1.00 12.18 18.71
N GLN A 287 0.25 12.33 19.10
CA GLN A 287 1.07 13.49 18.77
C GLN A 287 1.92 13.19 17.52
N LEU A 288 1.85 14.09 16.54
CA LEU A 288 2.72 14.13 15.38
C LEU A 288 3.76 15.22 15.60
N SER A 289 5.05 14.90 15.50
CA SER A 289 6.14 15.87 15.50
C SER A 289 6.72 15.96 14.09
N ILE A 290 6.56 17.11 13.44
CA ILE A 290 6.87 17.32 12.02
C ILE A 290 7.99 18.35 11.93
N ASP A 291 9.02 18.09 11.11
CA ASP A 291 10.25 18.89 11.03
C ASP A 291 10.19 20.07 10.04
N ASN A 292 9.06 20.25 9.34
CA ASN A 292 8.88 21.31 8.36
C ASN A 292 7.40 21.66 8.20
N SER A 293 7.07 22.95 8.23
CA SER A 293 5.72 23.48 7.96
C SER A 293 5.54 24.04 6.55
N HIS A 294 6.62 24.11 5.75
CA HIS A 294 6.58 24.73 4.42
C HIS A 294 5.88 23.83 3.41
N PRO A 295 4.92 24.37 2.64
CA PRO A 295 4.29 23.64 1.56
C PRO A 295 5.30 23.37 0.42
N PRO A 296 5.06 22.32 -0.38
CA PRO A 296 5.92 22.02 -1.52
C PRO A 296 5.92 23.18 -2.52
N LYS A 297 7.12 23.56 -3.00
CA LYS A 297 7.31 24.60 -4.02
C LYS A 297 6.63 25.94 -3.67
N ASP A 298 6.50 26.24 -2.38
CA ASP A 298 5.86 27.45 -1.85
C ASP A 298 4.40 27.65 -2.31
N ARG A 299 3.73 26.56 -2.70
CA ARG A 299 2.32 26.54 -3.10
C ARG A 299 1.41 26.65 -1.88
N GLN A 300 0.90 27.85 -1.64
CA GLN A 300 0.06 28.16 -0.47
C GLN A 300 -1.31 27.46 -0.49
N ASP A 301 -1.75 26.95 -1.64
CA ASP A 301 -2.98 26.16 -1.80
C ASP A 301 -2.84 24.72 -1.28
N CYS A 302 -1.61 24.23 -1.12
CA CYS A 302 -1.36 22.90 -0.62
C CYS A 302 -1.74 22.78 0.86
N LYS A 303 -2.49 21.73 1.19
CA LYS A 303 -2.94 21.44 2.55
C LYS A 303 -2.24 20.20 3.07
N LEU A 304 -1.65 20.29 4.26
CA LEU A 304 -1.05 19.13 4.90
C LEU A 304 -2.13 18.23 5.51
N GLN A 305 -2.17 16.98 5.08
CA GLN A 305 -3.14 16.00 5.52
C GLN A 305 -2.47 14.80 6.18
N ALA A 306 -3.13 14.23 7.19
CA ALA A 306 -2.80 12.96 7.79
C ALA A 306 -3.92 11.96 7.49
N HIS A 307 -3.56 10.85 6.84
CA HIS A 307 -4.44 9.71 6.66
C HIS A 307 -4.13 8.63 7.69
N LEU A 308 -5.11 8.33 8.54
CA LEU A 308 -5.00 7.35 9.62
C LEU A 308 -5.76 6.08 9.24
N THR A 309 -5.06 4.95 9.35
CA THR A 309 -5.67 3.62 9.28
C THR A 309 -5.86 3.11 10.71
N LEU A 310 -7.09 3.17 11.22
CA LEU A 310 -7.40 2.91 12.62
C LEU A 310 -7.96 1.49 12.78
N PRO A 311 -7.26 0.58 13.48
CA PRO A 311 -7.79 -0.76 13.75
C PRO A 311 -9.02 -0.65 14.66
N ARG A 312 -9.90 -1.66 14.66
CA ARG A 312 -11.16 -1.66 15.44
C ARG A 312 -11.03 -1.25 16.90
N SER A 313 -9.88 -1.48 17.54
CA SER A 313 -9.63 -1.08 18.93
C SER A 313 -9.58 0.44 19.14
N ILE A 314 -9.28 1.22 18.11
CA ILE A 314 -9.09 2.67 18.19
C ILE A 314 -10.03 3.36 17.20
N PHE A 315 -10.70 4.43 17.62
CA PHE A 315 -11.58 5.19 16.76
C PHE A 315 -11.53 6.69 17.08
N PRO A 316 -11.84 7.57 16.12
CA PRO A 316 -12.01 8.99 16.37
C PRO A 316 -13.47 9.28 16.76
N ASP A 317 -13.68 10.16 17.73
CA ASP A 317 -15.02 10.70 17.97
C ASP A 317 -15.27 11.88 17.02
N LYS A 318 -16.02 11.63 15.94
CA LYS A 318 -16.34 12.64 14.93
C LYS A 318 -16.97 13.92 15.48
N TYR A 319 -17.63 13.86 16.65
CA TYR A 319 -18.27 15.03 17.24
C TYR A 319 -17.25 15.97 17.89
N GLN A 320 -16.14 15.44 18.42
CA GLN A 320 -15.02 16.26 18.91
C GLN A 320 -14.36 17.06 17.79
N PHE A 321 -14.36 16.55 16.56
CA PHE A 321 -13.81 17.25 15.40
C PHE A 321 -14.75 18.32 14.80
N ARG A 322 -15.85 18.68 15.48
CA ARG A 322 -16.76 19.75 15.01
C ARG A 322 -16.46 21.12 15.62
N ASP A 323 -15.75 21.16 16.74
CA ASP A 323 -15.41 22.41 17.42
C ASP A 323 -14.11 22.98 16.81
N SER A 324 -14.23 24.10 16.08
CA SER A 324 -13.11 24.76 15.45
C SER A 324 -12.07 25.30 16.45
N LEU A 325 -12.49 25.73 17.65
CA LEU A 325 -11.57 26.21 18.68
C LEU A 325 -10.77 25.05 19.27
N TYR A 326 -11.44 23.91 19.48
CA TYR A 326 -10.77 22.69 19.94
C TYR A 326 -9.75 22.20 18.91
N LEU A 327 -10.11 22.13 17.62
CA LEU A 327 -9.20 21.75 16.55
C LEU A 327 -7.99 22.71 16.45
N ALA A 328 -8.23 24.02 16.49
CA ALA A 328 -7.17 25.01 16.44
C ALA A 328 -6.18 24.87 17.62
N SER A 329 -6.67 24.54 18.83
CA SER A 329 -5.82 24.30 20.00
C SER A 329 -4.89 23.08 19.85
N LYS A 330 -5.16 22.22 18.86
CA LYS A 330 -4.44 20.97 18.58
C LYS A 330 -3.65 21.02 17.27
N ASN A 331 -3.54 22.21 16.66
CA ASN A 331 -2.97 22.41 15.32
C ASN A 331 -3.63 21.53 14.26
N LEU A 332 -4.96 21.42 14.32
CA LEU A 332 -5.81 20.75 13.35
C LEU A 332 -6.76 21.76 12.70
N THR A 333 -7.10 21.53 11.43
CA THR A 333 -8.04 22.38 10.69
C THR A 333 -9.41 21.72 10.55
N ALA A 334 -9.45 20.46 10.10
CA ALA A 334 -10.70 19.77 9.80
C ALA A 334 -10.56 18.25 9.76
N LEU A 335 -11.66 17.53 10.00
CA LEU A 335 -11.83 16.13 9.67
C LEU A 335 -12.58 16.00 8.34
N HIS A 336 -11.87 15.71 7.25
CA HIS A 336 -12.43 15.61 5.90
C HIS A 336 -13.17 14.30 5.67
N HIS A 337 -12.66 13.22 6.26
CA HIS A 337 -13.25 11.90 6.12
C HIS A 337 -13.11 11.11 7.42
N VAL A 338 -14.15 10.37 7.75
CA VAL A 338 -14.10 9.25 8.69
C VAL A 338 -15.04 8.18 8.18
N THR A 339 -14.61 6.92 8.20
CA THR A 339 -15.49 5.81 7.86
C THR A 339 -16.67 5.73 8.82
N LEU A 340 -17.88 5.52 8.31
CA LEU A 340 -19.10 5.41 9.10
C LEU A 340 -19.76 4.03 8.90
N PRO A 341 -20.53 3.53 9.89
CA PRO A 341 -20.75 4.10 11.22
C PRO A 341 -19.57 3.87 12.16
N VAL A 342 -19.38 4.78 13.14
CA VAL A 342 -18.49 4.57 14.28
C VAL A 342 -19.37 4.44 15.52
N ASP A 343 -19.42 3.24 16.10
CA ASP A 343 -20.06 3.00 17.38
C ASP A 343 -19.16 3.56 18.50
N LEU A 344 -19.65 4.46 19.34
CA LEU A 344 -18.84 5.10 20.38
C LEU A 344 -18.77 4.29 21.69
N GLU A 345 -19.61 3.26 21.82
CA GLU A 345 -19.82 2.53 23.08
C GLU A 345 -19.41 1.06 23.00
N ALA A 346 -19.48 0.45 21.81
CA ALA A 346 -19.18 -0.97 21.65
C ALA A 346 -17.72 -1.31 22.02
N PRO A 347 -17.48 -2.37 22.80
CA PRO A 347 -16.13 -2.87 23.07
C PRO A 347 -15.53 -3.56 21.83
N GLU A 348 -14.19 -3.66 21.77
CA GLU A 348 -13.47 -4.16 20.60
C GLU A 348 -13.94 -5.57 20.17
N TYR A 349 -14.13 -6.47 21.13
CA TYR A 349 -14.44 -7.88 20.90
C TYR A 349 -15.87 -8.14 20.41
N THR A 350 -16.74 -7.13 20.39
CA THR A 350 -18.08 -7.23 19.79
C THR A 350 -18.13 -6.74 18.35
N MET A 351 -17.05 -6.11 17.87
CA MET A 351 -17.00 -5.55 16.54
C MET A 351 -16.55 -6.58 15.51
N SER A 352 -17.33 -6.69 14.44
CA SER A 352 -17.00 -7.47 13.26
C SER A 352 -16.18 -6.69 12.23
N LEU A 353 -16.41 -5.38 12.11
CA LEU A 353 -15.68 -4.48 11.22
C LEU A 353 -14.20 -4.42 11.60
N TRP A 354 -13.34 -4.30 10.57
CA TRP A 354 -11.90 -4.21 10.78
C TRP A 354 -11.46 -2.95 11.54
N GLY A 355 -12.21 -1.85 11.42
CA GLY A 355 -11.84 -0.54 11.96
C GLY A 355 -12.43 0.63 11.15
N SER A 356 -11.64 1.68 10.99
CA SER A 356 -12.02 2.89 10.24
C SER A 356 -10.79 3.58 9.63
N SER A 357 -10.99 4.32 8.55
CA SER A 357 -10.03 5.29 8.04
C SER A 357 -10.46 6.71 8.42
N ALA A 358 -9.49 7.60 8.65
CA ALA A 358 -9.74 9.02 8.91
C ALA A 358 -8.77 9.89 8.13
N LEU A 359 -9.28 10.97 7.53
CA LEU A 359 -8.49 11.98 6.82
C LEU A 359 -8.61 13.31 7.54
N ILE A 360 -7.51 13.80 8.08
CA ILE A 360 -7.46 14.99 8.94
C ILE A 360 -6.56 16.02 8.27
N GLU A 361 -7.04 17.25 8.13
CA GLU A 361 -6.22 18.39 7.73
C GLU A 361 -5.54 18.98 8.97
N LEU A 362 -4.22 19.12 8.90
CA LEU A 362 -3.41 19.73 9.95
C LEU A 362 -3.33 21.25 9.73
N ALA A 363 -2.98 22.00 10.78
CA ALA A 363 -2.77 23.44 10.74
C ALA A 363 -1.29 23.77 11.02
N PRO A 364 -0.40 23.73 10.01
CA PRO A 364 0.99 24.13 10.18
C PRO A 364 1.08 25.60 10.65
N PRO A 365 1.99 25.94 11.57
CA PRO A 365 2.14 27.30 12.07
C PRO A 365 2.62 28.25 10.96
N SER A 366 2.02 29.44 10.88
CA SER A 366 2.33 30.45 9.84
C SER A 366 3.68 31.16 10.03
N SER A 367 4.32 31.01 11.19
CA SER A 367 5.60 31.64 11.52
C SER A 367 6.67 30.57 11.75
N PRO A 368 7.80 30.60 11.01
CA PRO A 368 8.85 29.57 11.04
C PRO A 368 9.75 29.66 12.29
N SER A 369 9.20 30.06 13.46
CA SER A 369 10.02 30.27 14.67
C SER A 369 10.65 28.99 15.23
N SER A 370 10.20 27.82 14.76
CA SER A 370 10.87 26.53 14.92
C SER A 370 10.63 25.69 13.67
N ASP A 371 11.69 25.13 13.08
CA ASP A 371 11.58 24.21 11.94
C ASP A 371 10.62 23.04 12.27
N SER A 372 10.62 22.58 13.53
CA SER A 372 9.69 21.57 14.00
C SER A 372 8.43 22.11 14.68
N TRP A 373 7.31 21.45 14.49
CA TRP A 373 6.03 21.73 15.17
C TRP A 373 5.27 20.43 15.47
N THR A 374 4.21 20.53 16.27
CA THR A 374 3.41 19.36 16.66
C THR A 374 1.94 19.51 16.31
N ALA A 375 1.29 18.39 15.97
CA ALA A 375 -0.16 18.28 15.87
C ALA A 375 -0.67 17.18 16.79
N GLU A 376 -1.86 17.37 17.38
CA GLU A 376 -2.40 16.45 18.38
C GLU A 376 -3.76 15.91 17.93
N ILE A 377 -3.83 14.62 17.62
CA ILE A 377 -5.05 13.97 17.13
C ILE A 377 -5.72 13.23 18.29
N PRO A 378 -6.90 13.68 18.76
CA PRO A 378 -7.63 13.01 19.81
C PRO A 378 -8.26 11.71 19.29
N LEU A 379 -8.04 10.61 20.01
CA LEU A 379 -8.55 9.28 19.69
C LEU A 379 -9.20 8.65 20.93
N HIS A 380 -9.97 7.60 20.69
CA HIS A 380 -10.59 6.78 21.73
C HIS A 380 -10.13 5.35 21.60
N LEU A 381 -9.86 4.71 22.74
CA LEU A 381 -9.56 3.30 22.85
C LEU A 381 -10.82 2.58 23.33
N ARG A 382 -11.24 1.55 22.60
CA ARG A 382 -12.31 0.65 23.04
C ARG A 382 -11.83 -0.24 24.17
N TYR A 383 -12.76 -0.73 24.98
CA TYR A 383 -12.48 -1.82 25.89
C TYR A 383 -11.92 -3.02 25.12
N LEU A 384 -10.68 -3.37 25.43
CA LEU A 384 -9.99 -4.55 24.92
C LEU A 384 -10.48 -5.80 25.67
N LEU A 385 -10.15 -6.99 25.15
CA LEU A 385 -10.42 -8.24 25.86
C LEU A 385 -9.76 -8.22 27.25
N PRO A 386 -10.50 -8.54 28.33
CA PRO A 386 -9.95 -8.59 29.68
C PRO A 386 -8.69 -9.46 29.77
N SER A 387 -7.78 -9.08 30.67
CA SER A 387 -6.56 -9.82 30.97
C SER A 387 -6.46 -10.10 32.46
N GLU A 388 -5.76 -11.17 32.82
CA GLU A 388 -5.50 -11.49 34.24
C GLU A 388 -4.70 -10.38 34.93
N SER A 389 -3.82 -9.67 34.20
CA SER A 389 -3.06 -8.54 34.74
C SER A 389 -3.88 -7.26 34.87
N GLY A 390 -5.08 -7.19 34.30
CA GLY A 390 -5.89 -5.97 34.17
C GLY A 390 -5.40 -5.00 33.09
N TYR A 391 -4.24 -5.24 32.46
CA TYR A 391 -3.67 -4.41 31.41
C TYR A 391 -3.61 -5.15 30.07
N ARG A 392 -3.95 -4.44 29.00
CA ARG A 392 -3.75 -4.86 27.61
C ARG A 392 -3.20 -3.70 26.80
N THR A 393 -2.36 -4.02 25.84
CA THR A 393 -1.79 -3.05 24.92
C THR A 393 -2.33 -3.32 23.52
N THR A 394 -2.46 -2.25 22.75
CA THR A 394 -2.76 -2.29 21.31
C THR A 394 -1.88 -1.24 20.63
N SER A 395 -1.83 -1.27 19.31
CA SER A 395 -1.06 -0.33 18.50
C SER A 395 -1.84 0.07 17.25
N LEU A 396 -1.51 1.23 16.69
CA LEU A 396 -1.91 1.62 15.34
C LEU A 396 -0.67 1.78 14.46
N PRO A 397 -0.80 1.59 13.14
CA PRO A 397 0.27 1.97 12.23
C PRO A 397 0.51 3.49 12.25
N ALA A 398 1.71 3.91 11.86
CA ALA A 398 1.97 5.32 11.60
C ALA A 398 1.03 5.84 10.49
N PRO A 399 0.52 7.08 10.62
CA PRO A 399 -0.28 7.71 9.60
C PRO A 399 0.55 8.01 8.35
N VAL A 400 -0.12 8.16 7.22
CA VAL A 400 0.51 8.68 6.00
C VAL A 400 0.29 10.18 5.98
N LEU A 401 1.38 10.96 6.03
CA LEU A 401 1.34 12.42 5.90
C LEU A 401 1.68 12.82 4.47
N PHE A 402 0.88 13.70 3.89
CA PHE A 402 1.10 14.21 2.54
C PHE A 402 0.51 15.61 2.38
N TRP A 403 1.12 16.38 1.49
CA TRP A 403 0.55 17.64 1.02
C TRP A 403 -0.42 17.34 -0.12
N ALA A 404 -1.69 17.71 0.04
CA ALA A 404 -2.69 17.70 -1.01
C ALA A 404 -2.74 19.09 -1.66
N CYS A 405 -2.26 19.19 -2.89
CA CYS A 405 -2.28 20.42 -3.67
C CYS A 405 -3.38 20.33 -4.74
N GLU A 406 -3.97 21.46 -5.10
CA GLU A 406 -4.86 21.46 -6.27
C GLU A 406 -4.02 21.19 -7.51
N ALA A 407 -4.51 20.30 -8.37
CA ALA A 407 -3.92 20.15 -9.70
C ALA A 407 -4.25 21.44 -10.43
N GLY A 408 -3.26 22.32 -10.62
CA GLY A 408 -3.42 23.47 -11.49
C GLY A 408 -3.94 22.98 -12.85
N GLU A 409 -5.02 23.58 -13.34
CA GLU A 409 -5.41 23.44 -14.73
C GLU A 409 -4.28 24.05 -15.57
N GLU A 410 -3.46 23.22 -16.21
CA GLU A 410 -2.66 23.64 -17.37
C GLU A 410 -3.36 23.22 -18.67
#